data_AF-A0A3E0EPY6-F1
#
_entry.id   AF-A0A3E0EPY6-F1
#
_cell.length_a   1.000
_cell.length_b   1.000
_cell.length_c   1.000
_cell.angle_alpha   90.00
_cell.angle_beta   90.00
_cell.angle_gamma   90.00
#
_symmetry.space_group_name_H-M   'P 1'
#
loop_
_entity.id
_entity.type
_entity.pdbx_description
1 polymer ?
#
loop_
_entity_poly.entity_id
_entity_poly.type
_entity_poly.pdbx_seq_one_letter_code
_entity_poly.pdbx_strand_id
1 'polypeptide(L)'
;MRAKKQTFNTFTDSDSPVNNYFNNKKRVVEAPKKESEQSLSAEMELIMKRKRSVILTIATHTGIKEADSWTKFNNWMLNSSVHKKTLNAYDYDELDDLTKQFQALKVNFENSAEKMGTKAWHHATGIPKPSTN
;
A
#
# COMPACT_ATOMS: atom_id res chain seq x y z
N MET A 1 -31.19 61.68 -27.20
CA MET A 1 -31.35 61.01 -25.90
C MET A 1 -31.31 59.51 -26.12
N ARG A 2 -30.31 58.78 -25.58
CA ARG A 2 -30.08 57.36 -25.84
C ARG A 2 -30.27 56.59 -24.52
N ALA A 3 -31.44 55.99 -24.31
CA ALA A 3 -31.72 55.17 -23.13
C ALA A 3 -31.02 53.81 -23.27
N LYS A 4 -30.07 53.51 -22.38
CA LYS A 4 -29.45 52.18 -22.26
C LYS A 4 -30.47 51.23 -21.62
N LYS A 5 -30.85 50.16 -22.33
CA LYS A 5 -31.65 49.07 -21.76
C LYS A 5 -30.71 48.15 -20.96
N GLN A 6 -30.86 48.12 -19.64
CA GLN A 6 -30.24 47.10 -18.79
C GLN A 6 -30.99 45.78 -18.99
N THR A 7 -30.30 44.75 -19.48
CA THR A 7 -30.78 43.37 -19.50
C THR A 7 -30.44 42.74 -18.16
N PHE A 8 -31.44 42.47 -17.33
CA PHE A 8 -31.29 41.62 -16.16
C PHE A 8 -31.43 40.17 -16.62
N ASN A 9 -30.40 39.35 -16.40
CA ASN A 9 -30.50 37.92 -16.60
C ASN A 9 -31.40 37.34 -15.51
N THR A 10 -32.62 36.94 -15.86
CA THR A 10 -33.47 36.13 -15.00
C THR A 10 -32.88 34.73 -14.93
N PHE A 11 -32.32 34.36 -13.79
CA PHE A 11 -32.02 32.97 -13.47
C PHE A 11 -33.35 32.20 -13.53
N THR A 12 -33.55 31.41 -14.58
CA THR A 12 -34.64 30.43 -14.63
C THR A 12 -34.29 29.31 -13.66
N ASP A 13 -35.19 29.01 -12.73
CA ASP A 13 -35.06 28.13 -11.56
C ASP A 13 -34.91 26.62 -11.92
N SER A 14 -34.42 26.32 -13.12
CA SER A 14 -34.24 24.97 -13.65
C SER A 14 -32.85 24.37 -13.36
N ASP A 15 -31.91 25.15 -12.84
CA ASP A 15 -30.57 24.70 -12.41
C ASP A 15 -30.46 24.49 -10.88
N SER A 16 -31.58 24.20 -10.21
CA SER A 16 -31.55 23.80 -8.80
C SER A 16 -30.91 22.40 -8.67
N PRO A 17 -29.90 22.18 -7.80
CA PRO A 17 -29.21 20.90 -7.62
C PRO A 17 -30.13 19.76 -7.14
N VAL A 18 -31.35 20.09 -6.75
CA VAL A 18 -32.33 19.20 -6.12
C VAL A 18 -33.00 18.27 -7.13
N ASN A 19 -33.04 18.61 -8.42
CA ASN A 19 -33.74 17.80 -9.43
C ASN A 19 -32.97 16.56 -9.91
N ASN A 20 -31.73 16.35 -9.48
CA ASN A 20 -30.95 15.17 -9.88
C ASN A 20 -31.18 13.94 -8.98
N TYR A 21 -32.02 14.03 -7.95
CA TYR A 21 -32.27 12.92 -7.02
C TYR A 21 -33.40 11.97 -7.43
N PHE A 22 -34.37 12.42 -8.25
CA PHE A 22 -35.53 11.61 -8.59
C PHE A 22 -35.36 10.67 -9.80
N ASN A 23 -34.29 10.84 -10.58
CA ASN A 23 -34.04 10.01 -11.78
C ASN A 23 -33.18 8.75 -11.53
N ASN A 24 -32.73 8.50 -10.29
CA ASN A 24 -31.87 7.35 -9.98
C ASN A 24 -32.61 6.03 -9.69
N LYS A 25 -33.95 5.99 -9.72
CA LYS A 25 -34.69 4.80 -9.26
C LYS A 25 -34.95 3.72 -10.33
N LYS A 26 -34.53 3.91 -11.59
CA LYS A 26 -34.72 2.90 -12.67
C LYS A 26 -33.60 2.86 -13.71
N ARG A 27 -32.33 3.01 -13.33
CA ARG A 27 -31.25 2.42 -14.14
C ARG A 27 -31.03 1.00 -13.67
N VAL A 28 -31.78 0.06 -14.25
CA VAL A 28 -31.32 -1.32 -14.33
C VAL A 28 -30.12 -1.26 -15.26
N VAL A 29 -28.93 -1.10 -14.67
CA VAL A 29 -27.68 -1.22 -15.41
C VAL A 29 -27.57 -2.70 -15.72
N GLU A 30 -27.88 -3.06 -16.96
CA GLU A 30 -27.41 -4.32 -17.51
C GLU A 30 -25.88 -4.24 -17.48
N ALA A 31 -25.28 -4.76 -16.40
CA ALA A 31 -23.85 -4.79 -16.23
C ALA A 31 -23.24 -5.54 -17.42
N PRO A 32 -22.43 -4.88 -18.27
CA PRO A 32 -21.63 -5.62 -19.23
C PRO A 32 -20.67 -6.48 -18.40
N LYS A 33 -20.69 -7.80 -18.59
CA LYS A 33 -19.87 -8.79 -17.87
C LYS A 33 -18.36 -8.47 -17.77
N LYS A 34 -17.86 -7.48 -18.53
CA LYS A 34 -16.48 -6.97 -18.49
C LYS A 34 -16.17 -6.05 -17.31
N GLU A 35 -17.13 -5.30 -16.77
CA GLU A 35 -16.89 -4.39 -15.63
C GLU A 35 -16.66 -5.16 -14.33
N SER A 36 -17.37 -6.27 -14.13
CA SER A 36 -17.22 -7.14 -12.95
C SER A 36 -15.87 -7.86 -12.91
N GLU A 37 -15.31 -8.24 -14.06
CA GLU A 37 -13.98 -8.87 -14.12
C GLU A 37 -12.88 -7.84 -13.86
N GLN A 38 -13.02 -6.62 -14.38
CA GLN A 38 -12.10 -5.52 -14.10
C GLN A 38 -12.10 -5.12 -12.62
N SER A 39 -13.26 -5.03 -11.97
CA SER A 39 -13.33 -4.68 -10.54
C SER A 39 -12.68 -5.74 -9.65
N LEU A 40 -12.90 -7.03 -9.92
CA LEU A 40 -12.26 -8.13 -9.19
C LEU A 40 -10.73 -8.12 -9.36
N SER A 41 -10.23 -7.83 -10.57
CA SER A 41 -8.79 -7.73 -10.82
C SER A 41 -8.15 -6.57 -10.07
N ALA A 42 -8.80 -5.40 -10.03
CA ALA A 42 -8.31 -4.23 -9.32
C ALA A 42 -8.29 -4.43 -7.80
N GLU A 43 -9.32 -5.06 -7.24
CA GLU A 43 -9.37 -5.41 -5.82
C GLU A 43 -8.24 -6.37 -5.43
N MET A 44 -7.99 -7.40 -6.25
CA MET A 44 -6.89 -8.35 -6.02
C MET A 44 -5.52 -7.66 -6.02
N GLU A 45 -5.28 -6.76 -6.98
CA GLU A 45 -4.04 -5.98 -7.02
C GLU A 45 -3.84 -5.11 -5.78
N LEU A 46 -4.92 -4.48 -5.28
CA LEU A 46 -4.87 -3.68 -4.05
C LEU A 46 -4.50 -4.54 -2.84
N ILE A 47 -5.05 -5.75 -2.74
CA ILE A 47 -4.71 -6.67 -1.67
C ILE A 47 -3.24 -7.08 -1.75
N MET A 48 -2.75 -7.44 -2.94
CA MET A 48 -1.32 -7.76 -3.13
C MET A 48 -0.41 -6.58 -2.77
N LYS A 49 -0.78 -5.36 -3.16
CA LYS A 49 -0.04 -4.13 -2.78
C LYS A 49 0.00 -3.95 -1.27
N ARG A 50 -1.10 -4.19 -0.56
CA ARG A 50 -1.13 -4.15 0.91
C ARG A 50 -0.20 -5.19 1.53
N LYS A 51 -0.22 -6.44 1.05
CA LYS A 51 0.70 -7.50 1.54
C LYS A 51 2.17 -7.11 1.34
N ARG A 52 2.53 -6.62 0.15
CA ARG A 52 3.87 -6.11 -0.14
C ARG A 52 4.26 -4.97 0.80
N SER A 53 3.35 -4.04 1.09
CA SER A 53 3.58 -2.93 2.03
C SER A 53 3.87 -3.42 3.45
N VAL A 54 3.12 -4.42 3.94
CA VAL A 54 3.38 -5.03 5.25
C VAL A 54 4.79 -5.64 5.31
N ILE A 55 5.18 -6.40 4.28
CA ILE A 55 6.52 -7.00 4.19
C ILE A 55 7.61 -5.91 4.23
N LEU A 56 7.45 -4.84 3.46
CA LEU A 56 8.42 -3.74 3.43
C LEU A 56 8.52 -3.01 4.76
N THR A 57 7.41 -2.86 5.48
CA THR A 57 7.37 -2.26 6.81
C THR A 57 8.20 -3.09 7.79
N ILE A 58 8.01 -4.40 7.79
CA ILE A 58 8.78 -5.32 8.64
C ILE A 58 10.25 -5.35 8.22
N ALA A 59 10.54 -5.39 6.92
CA ALA A 59 11.91 -5.39 6.41
C ALA A 59 12.69 -4.13 6.84
N THR A 60 12.02 -2.97 6.83
CA THR A 60 12.61 -1.70 7.27
C THR A 60 12.82 -1.71 8.78
N HIS A 61 11.82 -2.15 9.55
CA HIS A 61 11.91 -2.23 11.01
C HIS A 61 13.03 -3.14 11.51
N THR A 62 13.20 -4.30 10.86
CA THR A 62 14.23 -5.31 11.21
C THR A 62 15.62 -4.98 10.63
N GLY A 63 15.75 -3.91 9.84
CA GLY A 63 17.01 -3.50 9.21
C GLY A 63 17.45 -4.35 8.01
N ILE A 64 16.56 -5.20 7.47
CA ILE A 64 16.76 -5.96 6.23
C ILE A 64 16.72 -5.03 5.02
N LYS A 65 15.82 -4.04 5.03
CA LYS A 65 15.74 -2.97 4.05
C LYS A 65 16.24 -1.66 4.65
N GLU A 66 17.06 -0.95 3.90
CA GLU A 66 17.50 0.41 4.24
C GLU A 66 16.58 1.43 3.55
N ALA A 67 16.48 2.65 4.10
CA ALA A 67 15.59 3.69 3.56
C ALA A 67 15.94 3.99 2.08
N ASP A 68 17.23 4.19 1.81
CA ASP A 68 17.73 4.68 0.52
C ASP A 68 18.19 3.57 -0.43
N SER A 69 18.27 2.31 0.03
CA SER A 69 18.84 1.21 -0.75
C SER A 69 17.94 -0.02 -0.81
N TRP A 70 17.71 -0.48 -2.03
CA TRP A 70 17.00 -1.73 -2.33
C TRP A 70 17.95 -2.93 -2.47
N THR A 71 19.25 -2.70 -2.64
CA THR A 71 20.22 -3.76 -2.96
C THR A 71 20.28 -4.82 -1.87
N LYS A 72 20.35 -4.38 -0.60
CA LYS A 72 20.38 -5.28 0.56
C LYS A 72 19.12 -6.13 0.66
N PHE A 73 17.96 -5.51 0.47
CA PHE A 73 16.67 -6.19 0.49
C PHE A 73 16.54 -7.18 -0.67
N ASN A 74 16.89 -6.78 -1.89
CA ASN A 74 16.82 -7.66 -3.07
C ASN A 74 17.77 -8.84 -2.95
N ASN A 75 18.99 -8.62 -2.47
CA ASN A 75 19.94 -9.69 -2.21
C ASN A 75 19.41 -10.64 -1.14
N TRP A 76 18.79 -10.12 -0.08
CA TRP A 76 18.16 -10.95 0.94
C TRP A 76 17.00 -11.76 0.36
N MET A 77 16.15 -11.15 -0.47
CA MET A 77 15.04 -11.83 -1.13
C MET A 77 15.53 -12.99 -2.01
N LEU A 78 16.58 -12.81 -2.80
CA LEU A 78 17.11 -13.87 -3.67
C LEU A 78 17.79 -15.01 -2.90
N ASN A 79 18.38 -14.73 -1.74
CA ASN A 79 19.17 -15.72 -1.00
C ASN A 79 18.36 -16.43 0.10
N SER A 80 17.50 -15.69 0.81
CA SER A 80 16.93 -16.09 2.09
C SER A 80 15.42 -16.19 2.10
N SER A 81 14.71 -15.61 1.12
CA SER A 81 13.25 -15.74 1.08
C SER A 81 12.83 -17.18 0.74
N VAL A 82 11.60 -17.56 1.15
CA VAL A 82 11.05 -18.90 0.88
C VAL A 82 11.14 -19.28 -0.61
N HIS A 83 10.82 -18.34 -1.52
CA HIS A 83 10.74 -18.59 -2.96
C HIS A 83 11.93 -18.06 -3.76
N LYS A 84 12.88 -17.35 -3.14
CA LYS A 84 14.10 -16.80 -3.78
C LYS A 84 13.83 -15.92 -5.01
N LYS A 85 12.76 -15.14 -4.98
CA LYS A 85 12.34 -14.24 -6.06
C LYS A 85 12.34 -12.78 -5.59
N THR A 86 12.24 -11.84 -6.52
CA THR A 86 12.03 -10.42 -6.19
C THR A 86 10.57 -10.18 -5.78
N LEU A 87 10.30 -9.21 -4.89
CA LEU A 87 8.97 -8.97 -4.31
C LEU A 87 7.86 -8.72 -5.36
N ASN A 88 8.23 -8.18 -6.52
CA ASN A 88 7.30 -7.90 -7.61
C ASN A 88 6.86 -9.16 -8.37
N ALA A 89 7.65 -10.23 -8.32
CA ALA A 89 7.39 -11.49 -9.03
C ALA A 89 6.58 -12.50 -8.22
N TYR A 90 6.06 -12.11 -7.04
CA TYR A 90 5.27 -12.97 -6.18
C TYR A 90 3.79 -12.96 -6.56
N ASP A 91 3.20 -14.14 -6.51
CA ASP A 91 1.76 -14.38 -6.60
C ASP A 91 1.06 -14.19 -5.24
N TYR A 92 -0.27 -14.18 -5.25
CA TYR A 92 -1.08 -13.93 -4.06
C TYR A 92 -0.82 -14.92 -2.91
N ASP A 93 -0.73 -16.22 -3.23
CA ASP A 93 -0.51 -17.28 -2.24
C ASP A 93 0.94 -17.28 -1.73
N GLU A 94 1.92 -17.06 -2.63
CA GLU A 94 3.33 -16.95 -2.25
C GLU A 94 3.58 -15.74 -1.32
N LEU A 95 2.83 -14.65 -1.48
CA LEU A 95 2.90 -13.49 -0.58
C LEU A 95 2.48 -13.83 0.85
N ASP A 96 1.57 -14.78 1.06
CA ASP A 96 1.18 -15.19 2.43
C ASP A 96 2.30 -15.97 3.11
N ASP A 97 2.97 -16.85 2.40
CA ASP A 97 4.11 -17.59 2.95
C ASP A 97 5.30 -16.67 3.23
N LEU A 98 5.54 -15.70 2.35
CA LEU A 98 6.52 -14.64 2.61
C LEU A 98 6.14 -13.80 3.84
N THR A 99 4.86 -13.45 3.99
CA THR A 99 4.38 -12.68 5.15
C THR A 99 4.62 -13.43 6.46
N LYS A 100 4.34 -14.74 6.51
CA LYS A 100 4.64 -15.59 7.68
C LYS A 100 6.15 -15.58 7.99
N GLN A 101 7.00 -15.69 6.97
CA GLN A 101 8.46 -15.64 7.15
C GLN A 101 8.89 -14.30 7.76
N PHE A 102 8.38 -13.17 7.25
CA PHE A 102 8.70 -11.85 7.80
C PHE A 102 8.17 -11.65 9.22
N GLN A 103 6.99 -12.17 9.56
CA GLN A 103 6.49 -12.13 10.94
C GLN A 103 7.40 -12.90 11.90
N ALA A 104 7.87 -14.10 11.51
CA ALA A 104 8.83 -14.85 12.32
C ALA A 104 10.15 -14.08 12.51
N LEU A 105 10.64 -13.42 11.45
CA LEU A 105 11.84 -12.56 11.53
C LEU A 105 11.63 -11.38 12.48
N LYS A 106 10.45 -10.75 12.46
CA LYS A 106 10.10 -9.66 13.38
C LYS A 106 10.17 -10.12 14.83
N VAL A 107 9.54 -11.24 15.17
CA VAL A 107 9.56 -11.78 16.54
C VAL A 107 11.00 -12.11 16.98
N ASN A 108 11.78 -12.74 16.10
CA ASN A 108 13.18 -13.04 16.39
C ASN A 108 14.03 -11.78 16.59
N PHE A 109 13.76 -10.74 15.81
CA PHE A 109 14.40 -9.44 15.96
C PHE A 109 14.03 -8.79 17.29
N GLU A 110 12.75 -8.75 17.65
CA GLU A 110 12.26 -8.19 18.92
C GLU A 110 12.88 -8.90 20.13
N ASN A 111 12.85 -10.24 20.14
CA ASN A 111 13.49 -11.05 21.19
C ASN A 111 15.01 -10.80 21.30
N SER A 112 15.65 -10.49 20.16
CA SER A 112 17.07 -10.14 20.15
C SER A 112 17.31 -8.70 20.61
N ALA A 113 16.41 -7.79 20.25
CA ALA A 113 16.47 -6.38 20.60
C ALA A 113 16.27 -6.12 22.10
N GLU A 114 15.60 -7.02 22.83
CA GLU A 114 15.52 -6.97 24.30
C GLU A 114 16.87 -7.22 24.97
N LYS A 115 17.77 -7.96 24.32
CA LYS A 115 19.08 -8.31 24.87
C LYS A 115 20.10 -7.22 24.57
N MET A 116 20.57 -6.54 25.61
CA MET A 116 21.58 -5.48 25.52
C MET A 116 22.86 -5.96 24.81
N GLY A 117 23.44 -5.10 23.96
CA GLY A 117 24.67 -5.39 23.23
C GLY A 117 24.52 -6.27 21.98
N THR A 118 23.32 -6.76 21.67
CA THR A 118 23.08 -7.43 20.38
C THR A 118 23.00 -6.42 19.24
N LYS A 119 23.22 -6.90 18.00
CA LYS A 119 23.05 -6.08 16.79
C LYS A 119 21.64 -5.50 16.68
N ALA A 120 20.63 -6.28 17.07
CA ALA A 120 19.24 -5.86 17.07
C ALA A 120 18.98 -4.75 18.11
N TRP A 121 19.56 -4.87 19.31
CA TRP A 121 19.47 -3.83 20.35
C TRP A 121 20.11 -2.51 19.90
N HIS A 122 21.30 -2.56 19.30
CA HIS A 122 21.95 -1.38 18.72
C HIS A 122 21.12 -0.73 17.61
N HIS A 123 20.50 -1.54 16.75
CA HIS A 123 19.61 -1.04 15.69
C HIS A 123 18.34 -0.40 16.26
N ALA A 124 17.71 -1.02 17.27
CA ALA A 124 16.48 -0.53 17.88
C ALA A 124 16.69 0.74 18.73
N THR A 125 17.82 0.85 19.43
CA THR A 125 18.14 1.98 20.31
C THR A 125 18.86 3.13 19.59
N GLY A 126 19.44 2.88 18.41
CA GLY A 126 20.27 3.84 17.69
C GLY A 126 21.66 4.04 18.31
N ILE A 127 22.01 3.28 19.35
CA ILE A 127 23.32 3.36 20.01
C ILE A 127 24.33 2.60 19.14
N PRO A 128 25.41 3.24 18.67
CA PRO A 128 26.41 2.56 17.86
C PRO A 128 27.08 1.43 18.65
N LYS A 129 27.40 0.34 17.96
CA LYS A 129 28.17 -0.76 18.56
C LYS A 129 29.57 -0.23 18.94
N PRO A 130 30.09 -0.50 20.14
CA PRO A 130 31.46 -0.12 20.47
C PRO A 130 32.42 -0.77 19.47
N SER A 131 33.30 0.03 18.87
CA SER A 131 34.33 -0.50 17.97
C SER A 131 35.28 -1.36 18.79
N THR A 132 35.45 -2.61 18.38
CA THR A 132 36.56 -3.43 18.87
C THR A 132 37.81 -2.88 18.19
N ASN A 133 38.59 -2.08 18.93
CA ASN A 133 39.92 -1.61 18.54
C ASN A 133 40.94 -2.75 18.58
#